data_AF-A0A529Q2Y1-F1
#
_entry.id   AF-A0A529Q2Y1-F1
#
_cell.length_a   1.000
_cell.length_b   1.000
_cell.length_c   1.000
_cell.angle_alpha   90.00
_cell.angle_beta   90.00
_cell.angle_gamma   90.00
#
_symmetry.space_group_name_H-M   'P 1'
#
loop_
_entity.id
_entity.type
_entity.pdbx_description
1 polymer ?
#
loop_
_entity_poly.entity_id
_entity_poly.type
_entity_poly.pdbx_seq_one_letter_code
_entity_poly.pdbx_strand_id
1 'polypeptide(L)'
;ADKNAPARLAFGPRLIGYNLRMNFSANGWGNPDERGQAIRELNRNEDFRKAVTMALDRKALGDSLVKGPFTAIYPGGFSSGTSFYDRKSTVYYPFDLEGAKALLAKAGLKDTDGDGIVNFPAGTAGGKDVEIVMLVNNDYTTDK
;
A
#
# COMPACT_ATOMS: atom_id res chain seq x y z
N ALA A 1 -32.67 13.58 14.57
CA ALA A 1 -32.53 12.42 15.47
C ALA A 1 -33.66 12.44 16.47
N ASP A 2 -34.27 11.29 16.75
CA ASP A 2 -35.29 11.18 17.80
C ASP A 2 -34.65 11.55 19.16
N LYS A 3 -35.34 12.40 19.93
CA LYS A 3 -34.88 12.86 21.25
C LYS A 3 -34.94 11.73 22.29
N ASN A 4 -35.74 10.70 22.05
CA ASN A 4 -35.92 9.56 22.94
C ASN A 4 -35.07 8.34 22.51
N ALA A 5 -34.24 8.47 21.47
CA ALA A 5 -33.37 7.38 21.05
C ALA A 5 -32.33 7.07 22.16
N PRO A 6 -32.11 5.78 22.49
CA PRO A 6 -31.14 5.39 23.52
C PRO A 6 -29.68 5.63 23.08
N ALA A 7 -29.44 5.93 21.80
CA ALA A 7 -28.13 6.23 21.25
C ALA A 7 -28.20 7.28 20.13
N ARG A 8 -27.07 7.93 19.87
CA ARG A 8 -26.89 8.88 18.76
C ARG A 8 -25.63 8.54 17.98
N LEU A 9 -25.76 8.36 16.67
CA LEU A 9 -24.64 8.21 15.75
C LEU A 9 -24.44 9.53 15.02
N ALA A 10 -23.20 10.04 15.01
CA ALA A 10 -22.83 11.23 14.27
C ALA A 10 -21.43 11.03 13.67
N PHE A 11 -21.34 11.03 12.34
CA PHE A 11 -20.05 10.96 11.65
C PHE A 11 -19.31 12.29 11.76
N GLY A 12 -17.98 12.20 11.88
CA GLY A 12 -17.08 13.35 11.83
C GLY A 12 -16.38 13.49 10.47
N PRO A 13 -15.34 14.34 10.40
CA PRO A 13 -14.48 14.45 9.21
C PRO A 13 -13.78 13.12 8.86
N ARG A 14 -13.27 13.01 7.63
CA ARG A 14 -12.46 11.86 7.21
C ARG A 14 -11.10 11.90 7.92
N LEU A 15 -10.98 11.18 9.03
CA LEU A 15 -9.77 11.09 9.85
C LEU A 15 -9.28 9.65 10.07
N ILE A 16 -10.01 8.66 9.55
CA ILE A 16 -9.60 7.26 9.53
C ILE A 16 -8.95 6.98 8.17
N GLY A 17 -7.69 6.57 8.18
CA GLY A 17 -6.91 6.29 6.97
C GLY A 17 -6.00 5.08 7.14
N TYR A 18 -5.93 4.25 6.11
CA TYR A 18 -5.10 3.04 6.07
C TYR A 18 -3.93 3.26 5.10
N ASN A 19 -2.76 2.72 5.43
CA ASN A 19 -1.56 2.83 4.60
C ASN A 19 -0.86 1.47 4.53
N LEU A 20 -0.34 1.14 3.35
CA LEU A 20 0.70 0.12 3.23
C LEU A 20 2.00 0.70 3.77
N ARG A 21 2.63 0.01 4.73
CA ARG A 21 3.93 0.41 5.28
C ARG A 21 5.00 -0.61 4.87
N MET A 22 6.01 -0.12 4.17
CA MET A 22 7.18 -0.90 3.78
C MET A 22 8.28 -0.75 4.84
N ASN A 23 8.98 -1.84 5.14
CA ASN A 23 10.13 -1.79 6.03
C ASN A 23 11.37 -1.35 5.25
N PHE A 24 11.95 -0.19 5.61
CA PHE A 24 13.12 0.41 4.95
C PHE A 24 14.45 0.13 5.66
N SER A 25 14.45 -0.62 6.76
CA SER A 25 15.70 -1.02 7.42
C SER A 25 16.41 -2.08 6.59
N ALA A 26 17.56 -1.69 6.05
CA ALA A 26 18.54 -2.55 5.38
C ALA A 26 19.76 -2.86 6.28
N ASN A 27 19.72 -2.46 7.55
CA ASN A 27 20.81 -2.61 8.52
C ASN A 27 20.54 -3.70 9.58
N GLY A 28 19.66 -4.66 9.28
CA GLY A 28 19.45 -5.83 10.13
C GLY A 28 18.31 -5.74 11.14
N TRP A 29 17.44 -4.72 11.12
CA TRP A 29 16.27 -4.72 12.01
C TRP A 29 15.34 -5.91 11.70
N GLY A 30 15.09 -6.72 12.73
CA GLY A 30 14.34 -7.96 12.64
C GLY A 30 15.15 -9.15 12.11
N ASN A 31 16.48 -9.02 11.98
CA ASN A 31 17.40 -10.05 11.50
C ASN A 31 16.88 -10.79 10.24
N PRO A 32 16.66 -10.07 9.13
CA PRO A 32 16.06 -10.65 7.94
C PRO A 32 16.95 -11.76 7.36
N ASP A 33 16.31 -12.80 6.85
CA ASP A 33 16.97 -13.76 5.95
C ASP A 33 17.28 -13.12 4.59
N GLU A 34 17.89 -13.88 3.67
CA GLU A 34 18.28 -13.39 2.34
C GLU A 34 17.09 -12.78 1.57
N ARG A 35 15.95 -13.50 1.53
CA ARG A 35 14.71 -13.02 0.88
C ARG A 35 14.23 -11.74 1.54
N GLY A 36 14.16 -11.72 2.88
CA GLY A 36 13.77 -10.57 3.67
C GLY A 36 14.63 -9.36 3.36
N GLN A 37 15.96 -9.51 3.32
CA GLN A 37 16.90 -8.43 3.00
C GLN A 37 16.69 -7.92 1.57
N ALA A 38 16.52 -8.82 0.58
CA ALA A 38 16.23 -8.43 -0.80
C ALA A 38 14.94 -7.57 -0.90
N ILE A 39 13.90 -7.91 -0.14
CA ILE A 39 12.69 -7.08 -0.05
C ILE A 39 12.96 -5.71 0.59
N ARG A 40 13.87 -5.60 1.58
CA ARG A 40 14.24 -4.29 2.15
C ARG A 40 14.94 -3.41 1.12
N GLU A 41 15.80 -3.99 0.29
CA GLU A 41 16.44 -3.24 -0.80
C GLU A 41 15.41 -2.79 -1.85
N LEU A 42 14.47 -3.67 -2.24
CA LEU A 42 13.37 -3.27 -3.11
C LEU A 42 12.51 -2.16 -2.52
N ASN A 43 12.14 -2.25 -1.23
CA ASN A 43 11.36 -1.21 -0.57
C ASN A 43 12.07 0.17 -0.62
N ARG A 44 13.41 0.18 -0.60
CA ARG A 44 14.23 1.39 -0.69
C ARG A 44 14.36 1.91 -2.13
N ASN A 45 14.14 1.07 -3.14
CA ASN A 45 14.11 1.48 -4.55
C ASN A 45 12.86 2.36 -4.83
N GLU A 46 13.07 3.55 -5.38
CA GLU A 46 12.00 4.50 -5.66
C GLU A 46 11.07 4.03 -6.79
N ASP A 47 11.62 3.44 -7.85
CA ASP A 47 10.82 2.92 -8.97
C ASP A 47 9.90 1.80 -8.49
N PHE A 48 10.39 0.93 -7.58
CA PHE A 48 9.56 -0.09 -6.95
C PHE A 48 8.39 0.52 -6.16
N ARG A 49 8.65 1.55 -5.33
CA ARG A 49 7.57 2.24 -4.59
C ARG A 49 6.56 2.91 -5.52
N LYS A 50 7.02 3.53 -6.61
CA LYS A 50 6.17 4.12 -7.64
C LYS A 50 5.33 3.06 -8.34
N ALA A 51 5.90 1.92 -8.68
CA ALA A 51 5.18 0.80 -9.27
C ALA A 51 4.05 0.32 -8.36
N VAL A 52 4.33 0.09 -7.07
CA VAL A 52 3.31 -0.37 -6.11
C VAL A 52 2.18 0.65 -5.99
N THR A 53 2.47 1.95 -5.83
CA THR A 53 1.42 2.95 -5.67
C THR A 53 0.59 3.18 -6.94
N MET A 54 1.19 3.04 -8.13
CA MET A 54 0.51 3.16 -9.43
C MET A 54 -0.32 1.92 -9.78
N ALA A 55 0.01 0.75 -9.24
CA ALA A 55 -0.77 -0.48 -9.41
C ALA A 55 -2.06 -0.51 -8.57
N LEU A 56 -2.31 0.48 -7.70
CA LEU A 56 -3.50 0.53 -6.86
C LEU A 56 -4.64 1.32 -7.51
N ASP A 57 -5.71 0.63 -7.90
CA ASP A 57 -7.00 1.26 -8.18
C ASP A 57 -7.67 1.69 -6.85
N ARG A 58 -7.36 2.91 -6.44
CA ARG A 58 -7.88 3.50 -5.19
C ARG A 58 -9.39 3.71 -5.21
N LYS A 59 -10.02 3.83 -6.39
CA LYS A 59 -11.47 3.95 -6.46
C LYS A 59 -12.10 2.60 -6.17
N ALA A 60 -11.64 1.54 -6.84
CA ALA A 60 -12.10 0.18 -6.58
C ALA A 60 -11.87 -0.25 -5.11
N LEU A 61 -10.72 0.12 -4.53
CA LEU A 61 -10.44 -0.11 -3.10
C LEU A 61 -11.43 0.61 -2.18
N GLY A 62 -11.86 1.83 -2.52
CA GLY A 62 -12.89 2.54 -1.75
C GLY A 62 -14.26 1.88 -1.87
N ASP A 63 -14.64 1.52 -3.11
CA ASP A 63 -15.93 0.90 -3.40
C ASP A 63 -16.08 -0.50 -2.79
N SER A 64 -14.97 -1.24 -2.59
CA SER A 64 -14.98 -2.56 -1.95
C SER A 64 -15.24 -2.52 -0.44
N LEU A 65 -14.95 -1.39 0.21
CA LEU A 65 -15.25 -1.18 1.63
C LEU A 65 -16.69 -0.72 1.84
N VAL A 66 -17.07 0.38 1.18
CA VAL A 66 -18.41 0.94 1.24
C VAL A 66 -18.65 1.90 0.07
N LYS A 67 -19.80 1.78 -0.59
CA LYS A 67 -20.21 2.69 -1.66
C LYS A 67 -20.70 4.03 -1.08
N GLY A 68 -20.88 5.03 -1.95
CA GLY A 68 -21.39 6.34 -1.55
C GLY A 68 -20.26 7.29 -1.08
N PRO A 69 -20.58 8.36 -0.35
CA PRO A 69 -19.67 9.48 -0.14
C PRO A 69 -18.64 9.28 0.99
N PHE A 70 -18.51 8.07 1.54
CA PHE A 70 -17.69 7.83 2.74
C PHE A 70 -16.19 7.81 2.41
N THR A 71 -15.79 7.04 1.40
CA THR A 71 -14.39 6.88 1.02
C THR A 71 -13.88 8.06 0.18
N ALA A 72 -12.57 8.25 0.15
CA ALA A 72 -11.91 9.26 -0.66
C ALA A 72 -10.58 8.70 -1.17
N ILE A 73 -10.14 9.15 -2.35
CA ILE A 73 -8.80 8.82 -2.87
C ILE A 73 -7.75 9.36 -1.88
N TYR A 74 -6.95 8.46 -1.35
CA TYR A 74 -5.93 8.75 -0.34
C TYR A 74 -4.55 8.26 -0.83
N PRO A 75 -3.66 9.17 -1.27
CA PRO A 75 -2.31 8.81 -1.72
C PRO A 75 -1.32 8.49 -0.58
N GLY A 76 -1.66 8.85 0.66
CA GLY A 76 -0.77 8.79 1.83
C GLY A 76 -0.63 10.17 2.49
N GLY A 77 0.15 10.24 3.58
CA GLY A 77 0.47 11.51 4.27
C GLY A 77 -0.60 11.98 5.26
N PHE A 78 -0.85 13.29 5.33
CA PHE A 78 -1.85 13.85 6.23
C PHE A 78 -3.27 13.51 5.76
N SER A 79 -4.15 13.18 6.71
CA SER A 79 -5.56 12.97 6.41
C SER A 79 -6.22 14.25 5.89
N SER A 80 -7.05 14.14 4.85
CA SER A 80 -7.77 15.30 4.29
C SER A 80 -8.71 16.03 5.26
N GLY A 81 -9.06 15.39 6.39
CA GLY A 81 -9.90 15.98 7.43
C GLY A 81 -9.16 16.82 8.47
N THR A 82 -7.82 16.90 8.44
CA THR A 82 -7.04 17.73 9.39
C THR A 82 -6.80 19.14 8.86
N SER A 83 -6.65 20.12 9.75
CA SER A 83 -6.34 21.51 9.42
C SER A 83 -4.97 21.71 8.75
N PHE A 84 -4.05 20.76 8.93
CA PHE A 84 -2.73 20.79 8.30
C PHE A 84 -2.70 20.25 6.86
N TYR A 85 -3.82 19.71 6.36
CA TYR A 85 -3.86 19.15 5.01
C TYR A 85 -3.88 20.25 3.95
N ASP A 86 -2.97 20.15 2.98
CA ASP A 86 -3.02 20.92 1.75
C ASP A 86 -3.12 20.00 0.52
N ARG A 87 -4.18 20.19 -0.26
CA ARG A 87 -4.42 19.41 -1.49
C ARG A 87 -3.37 19.68 -2.55
N LYS A 88 -2.89 20.92 -2.67
CA LYS A 88 -1.91 21.28 -3.71
C LYS A 88 -0.53 20.66 -3.45
N SER A 89 -0.19 20.44 -2.19
CA SER A 89 1.04 19.78 -1.75
C SER A 89 0.92 18.25 -1.67
N THR A 90 -0.24 17.67 -1.95
CA THR A 90 -0.45 16.22 -1.91
C THR A 90 -0.20 15.60 -3.28
N VAL A 91 0.95 14.96 -3.45
CA VAL A 91 1.28 14.24 -4.70
C VAL A 91 0.41 12.99 -4.84
N TYR A 92 -0.20 12.82 -6.01
CA TYR A 92 -1.01 11.66 -6.35
C TYR A 92 -0.45 10.96 -7.58
N TYR A 93 -0.19 9.66 -7.44
CA TYR A 93 0.14 8.75 -8.53
C TYR A 93 -1.14 8.02 -8.96
N PRO A 94 -1.67 8.28 -10.17
CA PRO A 94 -2.90 7.65 -10.64
C PRO A 94 -2.73 6.15 -10.87
N PHE A 95 -3.85 5.44 -10.99
CA PHE A 95 -3.84 4.04 -11.38
C PHE A 95 -3.34 3.93 -12.83
N ASP A 96 -2.20 3.27 -13.00
CA ASP A 96 -1.52 3.07 -14.28
C ASP A 96 -0.73 1.77 -14.20
N LEU A 97 -1.37 0.69 -14.65
CA LEU A 97 -0.80 -0.66 -14.58
C LEU A 97 0.35 -0.86 -15.58
N GLU A 98 0.30 -0.21 -16.74
CA GLU A 98 1.37 -0.29 -17.74
C GLU A 98 2.63 0.44 -17.24
N GLY A 99 2.46 1.66 -16.72
CA GLY A 99 3.54 2.42 -16.10
C GLY A 99 4.12 1.69 -14.88
N ALA A 100 3.28 1.05 -14.06
CA ALA A 100 3.75 0.23 -12.94
C ALA A 100 4.64 -0.95 -13.40
N LYS A 101 4.23 -1.69 -14.45
CA LYS A 101 5.05 -2.77 -15.02
C LYS A 101 6.39 -2.26 -15.56
N ALA A 102 6.40 -1.11 -16.23
CA ALA A 102 7.63 -0.48 -16.71
C ALA A 102 8.58 -0.09 -15.56
N LEU A 103 8.03 0.37 -14.43
CA LEU A 103 8.80 0.70 -13.23
C LEU A 103 9.34 -0.55 -12.51
N LEU A 104 8.61 -1.66 -12.49
CA LEU A 104 9.14 -2.94 -12.00
C LEU A 104 10.35 -3.40 -12.84
N ALA A 105 10.28 -3.27 -14.16
CA ALA A 105 11.41 -3.57 -15.03
C ALA A 105 12.62 -2.65 -14.79
N LYS A 106 12.40 -1.35 -14.53
CA LYS A 106 13.46 -0.41 -14.12
C LYS A 106 14.08 -0.76 -12.77
N ALA A 107 13.29 -1.34 -11.86
CA ALA A 107 13.76 -1.88 -10.60
C ALA A 107 14.51 -3.24 -10.75
N GLY A 108 14.69 -3.73 -11.99
CA GLY A 108 15.40 -4.96 -12.30
C GLY A 108 14.54 -6.23 -12.22
N LEU A 109 13.23 -6.10 -12.04
CA LEU A 109 12.32 -7.23 -11.87
C LEU A 109 11.69 -7.61 -13.21
N LYS A 110 11.74 -8.89 -13.55
CA LYS A 110 11.15 -9.43 -14.77
C LYS A 110 10.66 -10.86 -14.53
N ASP A 111 9.54 -11.22 -15.13
CA ASP A 111 9.10 -12.61 -15.25
C ASP A 111 9.99 -13.33 -16.29
N THR A 112 10.74 -14.33 -15.83
CA THR A 112 11.74 -15.07 -16.59
C THR A 112 11.41 -16.56 -16.75
N ASP A 113 10.40 -17.06 -16.04
CA ASP A 113 9.91 -18.44 -16.10
C ASP A 113 8.47 -18.56 -16.60
N GLY A 114 7.76 -17.44 -16.78
CA GLY A 114 6.48 -17.33 -17.47
C GLY A 114 5.27 -17.63 -16.60
N ASP A 115 5.39 -17.56 -15.28
CA ASP A 115 4.30 -17.86 -14.33
C ASP A 115 3.42 -16.65 -14.01
N GLY A 116 3.79 -15.46 -14.52
CA GLY A 116 3.10 -14.20 -14.31
C GLY A 116 3.58 -13.40 -13.08
N ILE A 117 4.58 -13.90 -12.35
CA ILE A 117 5.23 -13.25 -11.22
C ILE A 117 6.61 -12.77 -11.66
N VAL A 118 7.05 -11.61 -11.15
CA VAL A 118 8.39 -11.12 -11.45
C VAL A 118 9.41 -11.84 -10.58
N ASN A 119 10.54 -12.24 -11.16
CA ASN A 119 11.66 -12.80 -10.44
C ASN A 119 12.70 -11.71 -10.10
N PHE A 120 13.53 -12.00 -9.10
CA PHE A 120 14.73 -11.21 -8.80
C PHE A 120 15.79 -11.36 -9.89
N PRO A 121 16.69 -10.36 -10.06
CA PRO A 121 17.88 -10.51 -10.89
C PRO A 121 18.75 -11.70 -10.44
N ALA A 122 19.47 -12.31 -11.39
CA ALA A 122 20.47 -13.32 -11.08
C ALA A 122 21.46 -12.80 -10.01
N GLY A 123 21.70 -13.61 -8.97
CA GLY A 123 22.56 -13.26 -7.83
C GLY A 123 21.84 -12.54 -6.67
N THR A 124 20.55 -12.25 -6.78
CA THR A 124 19.72 -11.76 -5.68
C THR A 124 18.65 -12.79 -5.33
N ALA A 125 18.59 -13.26 -4.07
CA ALA A 125 17.61 -14.23 -3.60
C ALA A 125 17.49 -15.48 -4.49
N GLY A 126 18.60 -15.89 -5.12
CA GLY A 126 18.66 -17.01 -6.06
C GLY A 126 17.90 -16.83 -7.37
N GLY A 127 17.49 -15.61 -7.75
CA GLY A 127 16.71 -15.35 -8.96
C GLY A 127 15.29 -15.91 -8.92
N LYS A 128 14.76 -16.15 -7.70
CA LYS A 128 13.41 -16.66 -7.48
C LYS A 128 12.35 -15.57 -7.65
N ASP A 129 11.08 -15.97 -7.61
CA ASP A 129 9.95 -15.06 -7.51
C ASP A 129 10.08 -14.05 -6.38
N VAL A 130 9.60 -12.84 -6.65
CA VAL A 130 9.44 -11.81 -5.64
C VAL A 130 8.25 -12.15 -4.74
N GLU A 131 8.54 -12.84 -3.64
CA GLU A 131 7.58 -13.14 -2.59
C GLU A 131 7.64 -12.09 -1.46
N ILE A 132 6.50 -11.46 -1.15
CA ILE A 132 6.37 -10.44 -0.11
C ILE A 132 5.38 -10.90 0.96
N VAL A 133 5.85 -11.02 2.21
CA VAL A 133 4.99 -11.27 3.36
C VAL A 133 4.31 -9.98 3.79
N MET A 134 2.98 -9.98 3.84
CA MET A 134 2.17 -8.85 4.29
C MET A 134 1.65 -9.12 5.71
N LEU A 135 2.15 -8.39 6.69
CA LEU A 135 1.63 -8.44 8.06
C LEU A 135 0.31 -7.64 8.15
N VAL A 136 -0.75 -8.29 8.62
CA VAL A 136 -2.08 -7.71 8.80
C VAL A 136 -2.55 -7.98 10.23
N ASN A 137 -3.35 -7.08 10.81
CA ASN A 137 -4.01 -7.35 12.08
C ASN A 137 -5.22 -8.28 11.83
N ASN A 138 -5.28 -9.42 12.51
CA ASN A 138 -6.36 -10.41 12.41
C ASN A 138 -7.45 -10.23 13.48
N ASP A 139 -7.35 -9.22 14.35
CA ASP A 139 -8.34 -8.94 15.40
C ASP A 139 -9.70 -8.55 14.78
N TYR A 140 -10.67 -9.48 14.82
CA TYR A 140 -12.09 -9.17 14.67
C TYR A 140 -12.64 -8.72 16.02
N THR A 141 -12.92 -7.42 16.17
CA THR A 141 -13.31 -6.81 17.45
C THR A 141 -14.77 -7.05 17.85
N THR A 142 -15.54 -7.80 17.07
CA THR A 142 -16.96 -8.07 17.32
C THR A 142 -17.25 -9.42 17.99
N ASP A 143 -16.26 -10.30 18.14
CA ASP A 143 -16.40 -11.62 18.79
C ASP A 143 -16.06 -11.60 20.29
N LYS A 144 -16.35 -10.49 20.99
CA LYS A 144 -16.23 -10.40 22.45
C LYS A 144 -17.54 -10.01 23.09
#